data_AF-A0A9E3QWC6-F1
#
_entry.id   AF-A0A9E3QWC6-F1
#
_cell.length_a   1.000
_cell.length_b   1.000
_cell.length_c   1.000
_cell.angle_alpha   90.00
_cell.angle_beta   90.00
_cell.angle_gamma   90.00
#
_symmetry.space_group_name_H-M   'P 1'
#
loop_
_entity.id
_entity.type
_entity.pdbx_description
1 polymer ?
#
loop_
_entity_poly.entity_id
_entity_poly.type
_entity_poly.pdbx_seq_one_letter_code
_entity_poly.pdbx_strand_id
1 'polypeptide(L)'
;MTAVLVKHPRGDLLIDTGFGSDVGAALATLPAPFRAITSYTRGEPAARQLEAMDAGRPSAILLTHAHWDHVSGLSDFPRTPVLVTAAEHAFIRGGGVLTAAARLVPDARYREYGFDGGAYLGFPESLDVHGDGSVVIVPAPGHTPGSVAIFVTLPNGQHVVFVGDLVWQREGLTEREERPWLAKVLGDGDPAQVREGILRVSALAQRWPELVLVPAHDARGLDALQQR
;
A
#
# COMPACT_ATOMS: atom_id res chain seq x y z
N MET A 1 7.53 -1.80 -7.94
CA MET A 1 6.66 -1.16 -6.94
C MET A 1 5.73 -0.23 -7.68
N THR A 2 4.44 -0.24 -7.32
CA THR A 2 3.42 0.48 -8.08
C THR A 2 2.64 1.42 -7.18
N ALA A 3 2.40 2.64 -7.66
CA ALA A 3 1.39 3.54 -7.13
C ALA A 3 0.14 3.46 -8.02
N VAL A 4 -1.05 3.61 -7.43
CA VAL A 4 -2.32 3.48 -8.16
C VAL A 4 -3.19 4.69 -7.94
N LEU A 5 -3.58 5.37 -9.01
CA LEU A 5 -4.56 6.46 -8.96
C LEU A 5 -5.97 5.88 -9.02
N VAL A 6 -6.76 6.13 -7.97
CA VAL A 6 -8.21 5.87 -7.94
C VAL A 6 -8.93 7.18 -8.22
N LYS A 7 -9.61 7.27 -9.36
CA LYS A 7 -10.41 8.44 -9.72
C LYS A 7 -11.78 8.36 -9.08
N HIS A 8 -12.21 9.44 -8.42
CA HIS A 8 -13.48 9.44 -7.71
C HIS A 8 -14.17 10.83 -7.74
N PRO A 9 -15.51 10.91 -7.89
CA PRO A 9 -16.23 12.20 -7.92
C PRO A 9 -16.05 13.06 -6.66
N ARG A 10 -15.72 12.45 -5.51
CA ARG A 10 -15.46 13.17 -4.24
C ARG A 10 -13.97 13.50 -4.02
N GLY A 11 -13.11 13.19 -4.98
CA GLY A 11 -11.68 13.51 -4.97
C GLY A 11 -10.80 12.28 -5.20
N ASP A 12 -9.85 12.40 -6.12
CA ASP A 12 -8.96 11.31 -6.49
C ASP A 12 -8.00 10.93 -5.34
N LEU A 13 -7.70 9.64 -5.22
CA LEU A 13 -6.81 9.08 -4.20
C LEU A 13 -5.62 8.40 -4.88
N LEU A 14 -4.43 8.55 -4.32
CA LEU A 14 -3.24 7.83 -4.75
C LEU A 14 -2.90 6.76 -3.71
N ILE A 15 -2.99 5.49 -4.09
CA ILE A 15 -2.59 4.36 -3.24
C ILE A 15 -1.08 4.15 -3.39
N ASP A 16 -0.37 4.26 -2.28
CA ASP A 16 1.09 4.32 -2.18
C ASP A 16 1.71 5.38 -3.12
N THR A 17 3.03 5.54 -3.07
CA THR A 17 3.76 6.44 -3.99
C THR A 17 4.84 5.74 -4.77
N GLY A 18 5.19 4.52 -4.36
CA GLY A 18 6.25 3.74 -4.97
C GLY A 18 7.59 4.49 -4.95
N PHE A 19 8.38 4.25 -6.00
CA PHE A 19 9.64 4.95 -6.20
C PHE A 19 9.43 6.34 -6.80
N GLY A 20 9.87 7.35 -6.05
CA GLY A 20 9.82 8.75 -6.45
C GLY A 20 10.95 9.21 -7.35
N SER A 21 10.90 10.49 -7.72
CA SER A 21 11.95 11.17 -8.49
C SER A 21 13.32 11.07 -7.80
N ASP A 22 13.36 11.09 -6.47
CA ASP A 22 14.58 10.96 -5.65
C ASP A 22 14.64 9.65 -4.84
N VAL A 23 14.35 8.53 -5.50
CA VAL A 23 14.54 7.19 -4.91
C VAL A 23 15.98 6.96 -4.42
N GLY A 24 16.97 7.68 -4.99
CA GLY A 24 18.36 7.63 -4.54
C GLY A 24 18.53 8.11 -3.10
N ALA A 25 17.91 9.23 -2.72
CA ALA A 25 17.90 9.70 -1.34
C ALA A 25 17.22 8.70 -0.39
N ALA A 26 16.07 8.14 -0.80
CA ALA A 26 15.38 7.11 -0.01
C ALA A 26 16.26 5.87 0.21
N LEU A 27 16.89 5.35 -0.84
CA LEU A 27 17.84 4.25 -0.74
C LEU A 27 19.03 4.59 0.16
N ALA A 28 19.55 5.82 0.10
CA ALA A 28 20.67 6.25 0.92
C ALA A 28 20.38 6.16 2.43
N THR A 29 19.10 6.16 2.85
CA THR A 29 18.71 5.97 4.26
C THR A 29 18.85 4.54 4.75
N LEU A 30 18.90 3.56 3.84
CA LEU A 30 19.01 2.15 4.20
C LEU A 30 20.45 1.79 4.60
N PRO A 31 20.65 0.85 5.55
CA PRO A 31 21.97 0.35 5.91
C PRO A 31 22.72 -0.24 4.70
N ALA A 32 24.05 -0.08 4.65
CA ALA A 32 24.86 -0.51 3.50
C ALA A 32 24.68 -1.99 3.08
N PRO A 33 24.60 -2.97 4.01
CA PRO A 33 24.33 -4.36 3.63
C PRO A 33 22.96 -4.54 2.96
N PHE A 34 21.94 -3.84 3.47
CA PHE A 34 20.59 -3.90 2.93
C PHE A 34 20.54 -3.28 1.52
N ARG A 35 21.21 -2.15 1.31
CA ARG A 35 21.35 -1.54 -0.03
C ARG A 35 22.03 -2.46 -1.03
N ALA A 36 23.06 -3.20 -0.60
CA ALA A 36 23.83 -4.08 -1.47
C ALA A 36 23.02 -5.27 -2.01
N ILE A 37 21.98 -5.70 -1.27
CA ILE A 37 21.09 -6.81 -1.66
C ILE A 37 19.75 -6.32 -2.23
N THR A 38 19.52 -5.01 -2.25
CA THR A 38 18.29 -4.41 -2.78
C THR A 38 18.48 -4.12 -4.26
N SER A 39 17.76 -4.84 -5.11
CA SER A 39 17.63 -4.52 -6.53
C SER A 39 16.32 -3.79 -6.78
N TYR A 40 16.37 -2.79 -7.66
CA TYR A 40 15.17 -2.09 -8.11
C TYR A 40 15.34 -1.65 -9.56
N THR A 41 14.22 -1.56 -10.27
CA THR A 41 14.16 -0.96 -11.60
C THR A 41 13.55 0.42 -11.46
N ARG A 42 14.28 1.46 -11.87
CA ARG A 42 13.76 2.82 -11.89
C ARG A 42 12.77 2.96 -13.05
N GLY A 43 11.49 3.06 -12.71
CA GLY A 43 10.44 3.46 -13.65
C GLY A 43 10.21 4.97 -13.64
N GLU A 44 9.22 5.41 -14.41
CA GLU A 44 8.73 6.78 -14.35
C GLU A 44 8.01 7.03 -13.01
N PRO A 45 8.37 8.07 -12.22
CA PRO A 45 7.70 8.36 -10.95
C PRO A 45 6.21 8.63 -11.13
N ALA A 46 5.40 8.28 -10.11
CA ALA A 46 3.94 8.47 -10.16
C ALA A 46 3.55 9.93 -10.48
N ALA A 47 4.24 10.91 -9.90
CA ALA A 47 3.97 12.32 -10.18
C ALA A 47 4.14 12.69 -11.67
N ARG A 48 5.17 12.14 -12.34
CA ARG A 48 5.41 12.37 -13.77
C ARG A 48 4.37 11.68 -14.64
N GLN A 49 3.94 10.48 -14.26
CA GLN A 49 2.84 9.79 -14.93
C GLN A 49 1.53 10.59 -14.81
N LEU A 50 1.23 11.14 -13.64
CA LEU A 50 0.05 11.99 -13.42
C LEU A 50 0.10 13.29 -14.23
N GLU A 51 1.28 13.93 -14.32
CA GLU A 51 1.50 15.09 -15.19
C GLU A 51 1.23 14.74 -16.66
N ALA A 52 1.77 13.62 -17.15
CA ALA A 52 1.58 13.18 -18.54
C ALA A 52 0.12 12.84 -18.87
N MET A 53 -0.67 12.41 -17.87
CA MET A 53 -2.10 12.11 -17.99
C MET A 53 -3.01 13.32 -17.76
N ASP A 54 -2.47 14.49 -17.43
CA ASP A 54 -3.23 15.66 -16.98
C ASP A 54 -4.23 15.34 -15.84
N ALA A 55 -3.82 14.43 -14.95
CA ALA A 55 -4.69 13.92 -13.87
C ALA A 55 -4.81 14.87 -12.67
N GLY A 56 -4.07 15.99 -12.69
CA GLY A 56 -4.00 16.93 -11.58
C GLY A 56 -3.37 16.32 -10.31
N ARG A 57 -3.47 17.05 -9.20
CA ARG A 57 -2.96 16.59 -7.90
C ARG A 57 -4.03 15.73 -7.21
N PRO A 58 -3.69 14.53 -6.69
CA PRO A 58 -4.59 13.76 -5.85
C PRO A 58 -5.07 14.55 -4.63
N SER A 59 -6.28 14.22 -4.16
CA SER A 59 -6.87 14.82 -2.96
C SER A 59 -6.21 14.28 -1.70
N ALA A 60 -5.76 13.02 -1.71
CA ALA A 60 -4.98 12.41 -0.65
C ALA A 60 -4.14 11.23 -1.17
N ILE A 61 -3.13 10.84 -0.40
CA ILE A 61 -2.35 9.62 -0.57
C ILE A 61 -2.80 8.63 0.51
N LEU A 62 -3.16 7.41 0.13
CA LEU A 62 -3.44 6.29 1.03
C LEU A 62 -2.21 5.38 1.07
N LEU A 63 -1.56 5.26 2.22
CA LEU A 63 -0.47 4.30 2.36
C LEU A 63 -1.02 2.94 2.79
N THR A 64 -0.63 1.88 2.09
CA THR A 64 -0.82 0.52 2.57
C THR A 64 0.06 0.27 3.80
N HIS A 65 1.28 0.82 3.79
CA HIS A 65 2.20 0.96 4.92
C HIS A 65 3.38 1.88 4.55
N ALA A 66 4.28 2.13 5.49
CA ALA A 66 5.30 3.17 5.40
C ALA A 66 6.74 2.68 5.16
N HIS A 67 6.91 1.51 4.54
CA HIS A 67 8.24 1.09 4.10
C HIS A 67 8.76 1.93 2.93
N TRP A 68 10.09 2.02 2.85
CA TRP A 68 10.80 2.92 1.96
C TRP A 68 10.35 2.84 0.51
N ASP A 69 10.08 1.64 0.01
CA ASP A 69 9.68 1.40 -1.37
C ASP A 69 8.25 1.85 -1.67
N HIS A 70 7.37 1.94 -0.66
CA HIS A 70 6.00 2.46 -0.80
C HIS A 70 5.93 3.98 -0.71
N VAL A 71 6.87 4.59 0.01
CA VAL A 71 6.83 6.01 0.40
C VAL A 71 7.92 6.88 -0.23
N SER A 72 8.81 6.30 -1.04
CA SER A 72 9.90 7.05 -1.67
C SER A 72 9.41 8.19 -2.58
N GLY A 73 8.19 8.11 -3.10
CA GLY A 73 7.54 9.14 -3.90
C GLY A 73 6.83 10.24 -3.10
N LEU A 74 6.79 10.18 -1.76
CA LEU A 74 6.12 11.22 -0.96
C LEU A 74 6.67 12.63 -1.22
N SER A 75 7.98 12.75 -1.49
CA SER A 75 8.63 14.04 -1.77
C SER A 75 8.12 14.70 -3.05
N ASP A 76 7.55 13.92 -3.98
CA ASP A 76 6.95 14.43 -5.21
C ASP A 76 5.55 15.06 -4.96
N PHE A 77 4.97 14.88 -3.77
CA PHE A 77 3.61 15.33 -3.43
C PHE A 77 3.53 16.24 -2.18
N PRO A 78 4.29 17.35 -2.11
CA PRO A 78 4.48 18.15 -0.87
C PRO A 78 3.21 18.82 -0.32
N ARG A 79 2.13 18.89 -1.11
CA ARG A 79 0.86 19.52 -0.73
C ARG A 79 -0.28 18.53 -0.53
N THR A 80 -0.04 17.25 -0.78
CA THR A 80 -1.07 16.21 -0.71
C THR A 80 -1.08 15.63 0.71
N PRO A 81 -2.24 15.55 1.39
CA PRO A 81 -2.31 14.89 2.69
C PRO A 81 -2.05 13.40 2.55
N VAL A 82 -1.36 12.82 3.54
CA VAL A 82 -1.01 11.40 3.58
C VAL A 82 -1.83 10.75 4.69
N LEU A 83 -2.77 9.89 4.31
CA LEU A 83 -3.65 9.20 5.24
C LEU A 83 -2.94 7.93 5.75
N VAL A 84 -2.87 7.80 7.06
CA VAL A 84 -2.21 6.68 7.75
C VAL A 84 -3.02 6.30 8.99
N THR A 85 -2.89 5.06 9.45
CA THR A 85 -3.41 4.70 10.77
C THR A 85 -2.55 5.34 11.87
N ALA A 86 -3.10 5.50 13.08
CA ALA A 86 -2.32 5.98 14.23
C ALA A 86 -1.12 5.07 14.54
N ALA A 87 -1.29 3.75 14.37
CA ALA A 87 -0.23 2.76 14.53
C ALA A 87 0.90 2.96 13.49
N GLU A 88 0.55 3.22 12.24
CA GLU A 88 1.55 3.43 11.19
C GLU A 88 2.27 4.76 11.35
N HIS A 89 1.55 5.80 11.76
CA HIS A 89 2.17 7.09 12.05
C HIS A 89 3.11 6.99 13.26
N ALA A 90 2.76 6.22 14.29
CA ALA A 90 3.66 5.92 15.40
C ALA A 90 4.88 5.11 14.93
N PHE A 91 4.71 4.16 14.02
CA PHE A 91 5.80 3.39 13.42
C PHE A 91 6.78 4.27 12.63
N ILE A 92 6.28 5.26 11.87
CA ILE A 92 7.10 6.28 11.21
C ILE A 92 7.86 7.11 12.24
N ARG A 93 7.20 7.59 13.30
CA ARG A 93 7.84 8.40 14.35
C ARG A 93 8.86 7.61 15.18
N GLY A 94 8.72 6.28 15.25
CA GLY A 94 9.59 5.38 16.01
C GLY A 94 11.03 5.27 15.51
N GLY A 95 11.38 5.84 14.35
CA GLY A 95 12.80 5.98 13.97
C GLY A 95 13.42 4.77 13.26
N GLY A 96 12.65 3.71 12.94
CA GLY A 96 13.17 2.51 12.30
C GLY A 96 13.74 2.74 10.89
N VAL A 97 14.74 1.97 10.47
CA VAL A 97 15.43 2.16 9.19
C VAL A 97 14.53 1.98 7.97
N LEU A 98 13.53 1.08 8.05
CA LEU A 98 12.62 0.80 6.94
C LEU A 98 11.63 1.94 6.68
N THR A 99 11.36 2.80 7.68
CA THR A 99 10.50 3.99 7.56
C THR A 99 11.31 5.28 7.38
N ALA A 100 12.63 5.20 7.22
CA ALA A 100 13.48 6.38 7.13
C ALA A 100 13.15 7.27 5.93
N ALA A 101 12.76 6.68 4.79
CA ALA A 101 12.32 7.44 3.61
C ALA A 101 11.08 8.31 3.90
N ALA A 102 10.12 7.83 4.71
CA ALA A 102 8.95 8.62 5.11
C ALA A 102 9.34 9.90 5.89
N ARG A 103 10.48 9.86 6.59
CA ARG A 103 11.01 10.99 7.37
C ARG A 103 11.89 11.94 6.56
N LEU A 104 12.19 11.64 5.30
CA LEU A 104 12.89 12.57 4.40
C LEU A 104 12.00 13.75 3.97
N VAL A 105 10.69 13.65 4.20
CA VAL A 105 9.70 14.67 3.88
C VAL A 105 9.21 15.29 5.20
N PRO A 106 9.97 16.22 5.81
CA PRO A 106 9.65 16.74 7.15
C PRO A 106 8.29 17.45 7.21
N ASP A 107 7.85 18.03 6.10
CA ASP A 107 6.56 18.71 5.96
C ASP A 107 5.44 17.80 5.42
N ALA A 108 5.65 16.47 5.44
CA ALA A 108 4.62 15.51 5.04
C ALA A 108 3.36 15.72 5.90
N ARG A 109 2.23 15.91 5.22
CA ARG A 109 0.95 16.24 5.85
C ARG A 109 0.22 14.97 6.29
N TYR A 110 0.80 14.24 7.24
CA TYR A 110 0.17 13.05 7.80
C TYR A 110 -1.16 13.39 8.47
N ARG A 111 -2.20 12.62 8.15
CA ARG A 111 -3.51 12.67 8.79
C ARG A 111 -3.87 11.27 9.25
N GLU A 112 -4.03 11.12 10.55
CA GLU A 112 -4.42 9.85 11.14
C GLU A 112 -5.91 9.59 10.92
N TYR A 113 -6.27 8.35 10.63
CA TYR A 113 -7.65 7.87 10.61
C TYR A 113 -7.82 6.62 11.49
N GLY A 114 -9.09 6.33 11.83
CA GLY A 114 -9.51 5.12 12.53
C GLY A 114 -10.54 4.34 11.70
N PHE A 115 -11.07 3.26 12.28
CA PHE A 115 -11.98 2.33 11.60
C PHE A 115 -13.38 2.37 12.24
N ASP A 116 -14.20 3.34 11.83
CA ASP A 116 -15.55 3.56 12.36
C ASP A 116 -16.68 2.99 11.48
N GLY A 117 -16.34 2.35 10.35
CA GLY A 117 -17.27 1.75 9.39
C GLY A 117 -17.79 0.36 9.76
N GLY A 118 -17.31 -0.25 10.85
CA GLY A 118 -17.70 -1.59 11.28
C GLY A 118 -17.15 -2.71 10.38
N ALA A 119 -17.71 -3.92 10.52
CA ALA A 119 -17.18 -5.10 9.83
C ALA A 119 -17.36 -5.04 8.31
N TYR A 120 -16.33 -5.47 7.57
CA TYR A 120 -16.32 -5.47 6.10
C TYR A 120 -15.63 -6.72 5.57
N LEU A 121 -16.34 -7.52 4.77
CA LEU A 121 -15.80 -8.71 4.09
C LEU A 121 -14.91 -9.60 4.99
N GLY A 122 -15.37 -9.94 6.20
CA GLY A 122 -14.64 -10.79 7.14
C GLY A 122 -13.52 -10.10 7.93
N PHE A 123 -13.32 -8.80 7.73
CA PHE A 123 -12.55 -7.93 8.63
C PHE A 123 -13.48 -7.34 9.70
N PRO A 124 -13.02 -7.23 10.95
CA PRO A 124 -13.88 -6.82 12.08
C PRO A 124 -14.23 -5.33 12.06
N GLU A 125 -13.39 -4.51 11.44
CA GLU A 125 -13.54 -3.06 11.37
C GLU A 125 -13.03 -2.55 10.02
N SER A 126 -13.49 -1.37 9.62
CA SER A 126 -13.19 -0.75 8.34
C SER A 126 -13.38 0.76 8.39
N LEU A 127 -12.89 1.44 7.36
CA LEU A 127 -13.15 2.85 7.08
C LEU A 127 -13.64 2.96 5.63
N ASP A 128 -14.81 3.53 5.43
CA ASP A 128 -15.27 3.95 4.10
C ASP A 128 -14.83 5.39 3.86
N VAL A 129 -13.86 5.58 2.95
CA VAL A 129 -13.19 6.87 2.74
C VAL A 129 -14.14 7.94 2.21
N HIS A 130 -15.16 7.52 1.45
CA HIS A 130 -16.11 8.42 0.81
C HIS A 130 -17.54 8.26 1.33
N GLY A 131 -17.82 7.22 2.12
CA GLY A 131 -19.16 6.91 2.65
C GLY A 131 -20.12 6.33 1.61
N ASP A 132 -19.61 5.86 0.47
CA ASP A 132 -20.39 5.26 -0.62
C ASP A 132 -19.95 3.83 -0.97
N GLY A 133 -19.04 3.24 -0.19
CA GLY A 133 -18.52 1.89 -0.36
C GLY A 133 -17.54 1.72 -1.53
N SER A 134 -17.19 2.79 -2.23
CA SER A 134 -16.28 2.72 -3.39
C SER A 134 -14.83 2.46 -2.98
N VAL A 135 -14.40 2.99 -1.84
CA VAL A 135 -13.05 2.82 -1.30
C VAL A 135 -13.15 2.51 0.19
N VAL A 136 -12.90 1.25 0.55
CA VAL A 136 -12.99 0.74 1.93
C VAL A 136 -11.64 0.25 2.38
N ILE A 137 -11.14 0.78 3.49
CA ILE A 137 -9.86 0.41 4.10
C ILE A 137 -10.13 -0.54 5.27
N VAL A 138 -9.37 -1.62 5.36
CA VAL A 138 -9.44 -2.56 6.50
C VAL A 138 -8.06 -2.76 7.12
N PRO A 139 -7.97 -3.04 8.44
CA PRO A 139 -6.72 -3.38 9.07
C PRO A 139 -6.12 -4.67 8.50
N ALA A 140 -4.82 -4.63 8.19
CA ALA A 140 -4.02 -5.79 7.81
C ALA A 140 -2.64 -5.76 8.51
N PRO A 141 -2.61 -5.67 9.85
CA PRO A 141 -1.36 -5.54 10.60
C PRO A 141 -0.48 -6.79 10.47
N GLY A 142 0.79 -6.63 10.77
CA GLY A 142 1.76 -7.72 10.85
C GLY A 142 3.04 -7.39 10.10
N HIS A 143 2.94 -7.02 8.82
CA HIS A 143 4.11 -6.57 8.08
C HIS A 143 4.66 -5.28 8.68
N THR A 144 3.76 -4.30 8.87
CA THR A 144 3.96 -3.19 9.79
C THR A 144 2.81 -3.14 10.80
N PRO A 145 2.97 -2.45 11.95
CA PRO A 145 1.91 -2.38 12.96
C PRO A 145 0.62 -1.73 12.46
N GLY A 146 0.71 -0.81 11.49
CA GLY A 146 -0.43 -0.07 10.97
C GLY A 146 -0.76 -0.37 9.51
N SER A 147 -0.25 -1.48 8.97
CA SER A 147 -0.55 -1.96 7.61
C SER A 147 -2.07 -2.12 7.39
N VAL A 148 -2.51 -1.80 6.17
CA VAL A 148 -3.90 -1.91 5.74
C VAL A 148 -4.04 -2.59 4.38
N ALA A 149 -5.21 -3.17 4.14
CA ALA A 149 -5.66 -3.54 2.80
C ALA A 149 -6.75 -2.54 2.34
N ILE A 150 -6.74 -2.20 1.05
CA ILE A 150 -7.64 -1.20 0.47
C ILE A 150 -8.49 -1.88 -0.59
N PHE A 151 -9.79 -1.91 -0.36
CA PHE A 151 -10.77 -2.38 -1.33
C PHE A 151 -11.26 -1.22 -2.18
N VAL A 152 -11.28 -1.42 -3.49
CA VAL A 152 -11.86 -0.49 -4.47
C VAL A 152 -12.94 -1.22 -5.24
N THR A 153 -14.14 -0.65 -5.25
CA THR A 153 -15.27 -1.13 -6.05
C THR A 153 -15.43 -0.25 -7.27
N LEU A 154 -15.21 -0.81 -8.45
CA LEU A 154 -15.35 -0.08 -9.71
C LEU A 154 -16.83 0.08 -10.10
N PRO A 155 -17.18 1.07 -10.95
CA PRO A 155 -18.57 1.29 -11.37
C PRO A 155 -19.24 0.11 -12.08
N ASN A 156 -18.44 -0.79 -12.66
CA ASN A 156 -18.91 -2.03 -13.29
C ASN A 156 -19.18 -3.17 -12.28
N GLY A 157 -19.02 -2.91 -10.97
CA GLY A 157 -19.19 -3.88 -9.89
C GLY A 157 -17.96 -4.73 -9.59
N GLN A 158 -16.84 -4.53 -10.28
CA GLN A 158 -15.61 -5.28 -10.01
C GLN A 158 -14.99 -4.82 -8.70
N HIS A 159 -14.66 -5.78 -7.84
CA HIS A 159 -13.92 -5.55 -6.61
C HIS A 159 -12.43 -5.80 -6.82
N VAL A 160 -11.62 -4.87 -6.35
CA VAL A 160 -10.17 -4.92 -6.36
C VAL A 160 -9.68 -4.76 -4.94
N VAL A 161 -8.69 -5.54 -4.52
CA VAL A 161 -8.05 -5.37 -3.22
C VAL A 161 -6.55 -5.17 -3.37
N PHE A 162 -6.07 -4.04 -2.88
CA PHE A 162 -4.65 -3.73 -2.74
C PHE A 162 -4.21 -4.21 -1.36
N VAL A 163 -3.35 -5.23 -1.34
CA VAL A 163 -2.97 -5.93 -0.10
C VAL A 163 -1.64 -5.46 0.48
N GLY A 164 -1.02 -4.45 -0.15
CA GLY A 164 0.32 -3.98 0.20
C GLY A 164 1.31 -5.14 0.25
N ASP A 165 2.01 -5.23 1.38
CA ASP A 165 2.98 -6.26 1.68
C ASP A 165 2.46 -7.39 2.57
N LEU A 166 1.16 -7.64 2.53
CA LEU A 166 0.67 -8.93 3.05
C LEU A 166 1.30 -10.11 2.28
N VAL A 167 1.46 -9.95 0.96
CA VAL A 167 2.20 -10.86 0.07
C VAL A 167 2.94 -10.06 -0.99
N TRP A 168 4.05 -10.59 -1.53
CA TRP A 168 4.75 -9.97 -2.65
C TRP A 168 4.13 -10.33 -4.00
N GLN A 169 3.66 -11.56 -4.15
CA GLN A 169 3.10 -12.10 -5.38
C GLN A 169 1.73 -12.72 -5.11
N ARG A 170 0.87 -12.80 -6.13
CA ARG A 170 -0.50 -13.32 -5.96
C ARG A 170 -0.51 -14.75 -5.41
N GLU A 171 0.52 -15.53 -5.74
CA GLU A 171 0.72 -16.92 -5.35
C GLU A 171 0.75 -17.06 -3.82
N GLY A 172 1.20 -16.02 -3.10
CA GLY A 172 1.10 -15.99 -1.65
C GLY A 172 -0.33 -16.04 -1.11
N LEU A 173 -1.34 -15.67 -1.90
CA LEU A 173 -2.76 -15.74 -1.54
C LEU A 173 -3.48 -16.93 -2.20
N THR A 174 -3.17 -17.22 -3.47
CA THR A 174 -3.82 -18.29 -4.23
C THR A 174 -3.27 -19.67 -3.88
N GLU A 175 -1.97 -19.77 -3.61
CA GLU A 175 -1.26 -21.01 -3.29
C GLU A 175 -0.78 -21.05 -1.84
N ARG A 176 -0.89 -19.92 -1.12
CA ARG A 176 -0.44 -19.75 0.28
C ARG A 176 1.07 -19.91 0.43
N GLU A 177 1.81 -19.52 -0.61
CA GLU A 177 3.26 -19.48 -0.54
C GLU A 177 3.73 -18.40 0.43
N GLU A 178 4.52 -18.78 1.43
CA GLU A 178 5.14 -17.80 2.33
C GLU A 178 6.37 -17.18 1.70
N ARG A 179 6.68 -15.94 2.11
CA ARG A 179 7.95 -15.29 1.76
C ARG A 179 9.14 -16.14 2.25
N PRO A 180 10.30 -16.09 1.57
CA PRO A 180 11.53 -16.70 2.07
C PRO A 180 11.78 -16.31 3.53
N TRP A 181 12.15 -17.28 4.36
CA TRP A 181 12.26 -17.10 5.82
C TRP A 181 13.05 -15.85 6.23
N LEU A 182 14.17 -15.57 5.56
CA LEU A 182 15.01 -14.42 5.87
C LEU A 182 14.31 -13.07 5.59
N ALA A 183 13.55 -12.98 4.50
CA ALA A 183 12.76 -11.80 4.18
C ALA A 183 11.62 -11.60 5.20
N LYS A 184 10.96 -12.69 5.61
CA LYS A 184 9.92 -12.69 6.64
C LYS A 184 10.46 -12.16 7.98
N VAL A 185 11.61 -12.66 8.44
CA VAL A 185 12.21 -12.26 9.73
C VAL A 185 12.72 -10.81 9.73
N LEU A 186 13.23 -10.33 8.60
CA LEU A 186 13.79 -8.97 8.52
C LEU A 186 12.76 -7.90 8.17
N GLY A 187 11.66 -8.28 7.51
CA GLY A 187 10.67 -7.35 6.98
C GLY A 187 9.36 -7.27 7.76
N ASP A 188 8.95 -8.34 8.46
CA ASP A 188 7.66 -8.37 9.15
C ASP A 188 7.83 -8.08 10.65
N GLY A 189 7.01 -7.19 11.20
CA GLY A 189 6.93 -6.92 12.64
C GLY A 189 6.30 -8.06 13.44
N ASP A 190 5.28 -8.72 12.88
CA ASP A 190 4.58 -9.87 13.45
C ASP A 190 4.17 -10.88 12.35
N PRO A 191 4.98 -11.93 12.12
CA PRO A 191 4.71 -12.95 11.11
C PRO A 191 3.42 -13.75 11.35
N ALA A 192 2.94 -13.85 12.60
CA ALA A 192 1.70 -14.56 12.91
C ALA A 192 0.49 -13.76 12.42
N GLN A 193 0.48 -12.45 12.66
CA GLN A 193 -0.56 -11.55 12.13
C GLN A 193 -0.54 -11.49 10.59
N VAL A 194 0.64 -11.48 9.96
CA VAL A 194 0.74 -11.59 8.49
C VAL A 194 0.08 -12.87 8.00
N ARG A 195 0.36 -14.01 8.64
CA ARG A 195 -0.25 -15.29 8.27
C ARG A 195 -1.77 -15.27 8.43
N GLU A 196 -2.30 -14.68 9.50
CA GLU A 196 -3.75 -14.50 9.67
C GLU A 196 -4.37 -13.65 8.56
N GLY A 197 -3.72 -12.55 8.18
CA GLY A 197 -4.16 -11.71 7.07
C GLY A 197 -4.16 -12.48 5.74
N ILE A 198 -3.10 -13.24 5.45
CA ILE A 198 -3.00 -14.09 4.24
C ILE A 198 -4.18 -15.08 4.20
N LEU A 199 -4.45 -15.77 5.31
CA LEU A 199 -5.55 -16.73 5.39
C LEU A 199 -6.92 -16.05 5.20
N ARG A 200 -7.12 -14.87 5.76
CA ARG A 200 -8.36 -14.09 5.60
C ARG A 200 -8.58 -13.70 4.16
N VAL A 201 -7.59 -13.10 3.49
CA VAL A 201 -7.71 -12.69 2.08
C VAL A 201 -7.79 -13.90 1.15
N SER A 202 -7.06 -14.99 1.43
CA SER A 202 -7.17 -16.25 0.67
C SER A 202 -8.59 -16.83 0.75
N ALA A 203 -9.22 -16.80 1.93
CA ALA A 203 -10.62 -17.22 2.08
C ALA A 203 -11.58 -16.32 1.28
N LEU A 204 -11.33 -15.01 1.22
CA LEU A 204 -12.11 -14.10 0.37
C LEU A 204 -11.96 -14.41 -1.11
N ALA A 205 -10.74 -14.61 -1.59
CA ALA A 205 -10.46 -14.95 -2.98
C ALA A 205 -11.11 -16.27 -3.40
N GLN A 206 -11.19 -17.25 -2.48
CA GLN A 206 -11.91 -18.51 -2.71
C GLN A 206 -13.43 -18.30 -2.77
N ARG A 207 -13.96 -17.35 -1.99
CA ARG A 207 -15.40 -17.05 -1.94
C ARG A 207 -15.87 -16.19 -3.12
N TRP A 208 -15.01 -15.28 -3.59
CA TRP A 208 -15.24 -14.37 -4.70
C TRP A 208 -14.10 -14.50 -5.71
N PRO A 209 -14.14 -15.49 -6.60
CA PRO A 209 -13.10 -15.70 -7.63
C PRO A 209 -12.92 -14.51 -8.57
N GLU A 210 -13.90 -13.62 -8.65
CA GLU A 210 -13.88 -12.37 -9.41
C GLU A 210 -13.11 -11.24 -8.71
N LEU A 211 -12.77 -11.38 -7.42
CA LEU A 211 -11.99 -10.41 -6.66
C LEU A 211 -10.58 -10.31 -7.26
N VAL A 212 -10.22 -9.12 -7.74
CA VAL A 212 -8.88 -8.86 -8.27
C VAL A 212 -7.93 -8.60 -7.12
N LEU A 213 -6.94 -9.48 -6.95
CA LEU A 213 -5.89 -9.34 -5.95
C LEU A 213 -4.72 -8.55 -6.54
N VAL A 214 -4.34 -7.46 -5.87
CA VAL A 214 -3.21 -6.61 -6.28
C VAL A 214 -2.17 -6.54 -5.16
N PRO A 215 -1.16 -7.45 -5.18
CA PRO A 215 0.05 -7.32 -4.38
C PRO A 215 0.91 -6.14 -4.82
N ALA A 216 1.66 -5.54 -3.89
CA ALA A 216 2.51 -4.38 -4.20
C ALA A 216 3.69 -4.68 -5.15
N HIS A 217 4.16 -5.94 -5.18
CA HIS A 217 5.31 -6.37 -5.96
C HIS A 217 4.96 -7.23 -7.19
N ASP A 218 3.69 -7.32 -7.56
CA ASP A 218 3.22 -8.11 -8.71
C ASP A 218 2.44 -7.27 -9.71
N ALA A 219 3.14 -6.80 -10.75
CA ALA A 219 2.55 -5.97 -11.81
C ALA A 219 1.40 -6.69 -12.55
N ARG A 220 1.41 -8.03 -12.58
CA ARG A 220 0.36 -8.82 -13.23
C ARG A 220 -1.01 -8.66 -12.54
N GLY A 221 -1.03 -8.20 -11.28
CA GLY A 221 -2.28 -7.86 -10.57
C GLY A 221 -2.96 -6.63 -11.16
N LEU A 222 -2.17 -5.67 -11.66
CA LEU A 222 -2.67 -4.46 -12.31
C LEU A 222 -3.02 -4.69 -13.78
N ASP A 223 -2.27 -5.56 -14.48
CA ASP A 223 -2.59 -5.92 -15.86
C ASP A 223 -4.01 -6.50 -15.99
N ALA A 224 -4.48 -7.22 -14.95
CA ALA A 224 -5.84 -7.75 -14.89
C ALA A 224 -6.93 -6.65 -14.88
N LEU A 225 -6.58 -5.42 -14.48
CA LEU A 225 -7.47 -4.25 -14.52
C LEU A 225 -7.44 -3.54 -15.87
N GLN A 226 -6.33 -3.59 -16.60
CA GLN A 226 -6.17 -2.90 -17.90
C GLN A 226 -6.79 -3.67 -19.08
N GLN A 227 -7.08 -4.95 -18.90
CA GLN A 227 -7.61 -5.84 -19.95
C GLN A 227 -9.15 -5.94 -19.98
N ARG A 228 -9.87 -5.08 -19.25
CA ARG A 228 -11.33 -5.13 -19.09
C ARG A 228 -11.97 -3.75 -19.14
#